data_AF-A0A239LDH6-F1
#
_entry.id   AF-A0A239LDH6-F1
#
_cell.length_a   1.000
_cell.length_b   1.000
_cell.length_c   1.000
_cell.angle_alpha   90.00
_cell.angle_beta   90.00
_cell.angle_gamma   90.00
#
_symmetry.space_group_name_H-M   'P 1'
#
loop_
_entity.id
_entity.type
_entity.pdbx_description
1 polymer ?
#
loop_
_entity_poly.entity_id
_entity_poly.type
_entity_poly.pdbx_seq_one_letter_code
_entity_poly.pdbx_strand_id
1 'polypeptide(L)'
;MTMEELSNRLPNGLHDAYLLGLNVDYTKCELRLELKLDVSAYPQGNPDYSVGTVLIRGLRYLVIDGPPPIAPGDTSKLSYIDGIETRPWQIDSSHLPPVGDAVFRYSIFMGDWNSYMHFAGESAEIEPGDLLL
;
A
#
# COMPACT_ATOMS: atom_id res chain seq x y z
N MET A 1 0.70 5.76 -13.83
CA MET A 1 -0.68 5.49 -13.39
C MET A 1 -0.77 5.83 -11.91
N THR A 2 -1.97 6.08 -11.38
CA THR A 2 -2.20 6.22 -9.93
C THR A 2 -2.16 4.86 -9.25
N MET A 3 -2.15 4.84 -7.92
CA MET A 3 -2.24 3.58 -7.16
C MET A 3 -3.59 2.86 -7.37
N GLU A 4 -4.67 3.62 -7.52
CA GLU A 4 -5.99 3.07 -7.82
C GLU A 4 -6.04 2.41 -9.20
N GLU A 5 -5.52 3.10 -10.23
CA GLU A 5 -5.40 2.54 -11.58
C GLU A 5 -4.53 1.28 -11.60
N LEU A 6 -3.48 1.23 -10.79
CA LEU A 6 -2.64 0.03 -10.62
C LEU A 6 -3.42 -1.11 -9.96
N SER A 7 -4.13 -0.84 -8.86
CA SER A 7 -4.97 -1.82 -8.18
C SER A 7 -6.03 -2.39 -9.14
N ASN A 8 -6.70 -1.56 -9.92
CA ASN A 8 -7.72 -2.00 -10.89
C ASN A 8 -7.17 -2.89 -12.01
N ARG A 9 -5.85 -2.99 -12.17
CA ARG A 9 -5.20 -3.88 -13.15
C ARG A 9 -4.75 -5.21 -12.56
N LEU A 10 -4.77 -5.37 -11.24
CA LEU A 10 -4.43 -6.61 -10.56
C LEU A 10 -5.66 -7.54 -10.50
N PRO A 11 -5.50 -8.88 -10.61
CA PRO A 11 -6.63 -9.82 -10.61
C PRO A 11 -7.57 -9.68 -9.42
N ASN A 12 -7.03 -9.50 -8.21
CA ASN A 12 -7.80 -9.27 -6.98
C ASN A 12 -7.54 -7.87 -6.38
N GLY A 13 -7.04 -6.92 -7.18
CA GLY A 13 -6.64 -5.62 -6.66
C GLY A 13 -5.51 -5.71 -5.62
N LEU A 14 -5.58 -4.83 -4.63
CA LEU A 14 -4.77 -4.88 -3.40
C LEU A 14 -5.55 -5.46 -2.21
N HIS A 15 -6.70 -6.09 -2.48
CA HIS A 15 -7.46 -6.79 -1.45
C HIS A 15 -6.68 -8.04 -1.03
N ASP A 16 -6.74 -8.35 0.28
CA ASP A 16 -6.06 -9.51 0.88
C ASP A 16 -4.53 -9.57 0.64
N ALA A 17 -3.91 -8.45 0.27
CA ALA A 17 -2.47 -8.36 0.08
C ALA A 17 -1.72 -8.33 1.43
N TYR A 18 -0.44 -8.72 1.44
CA TYR A 18 0.40 -8.60 2.65
C TYR A 18 1.55 -7.63 2.41
N LEU A 19 1.82 -6.75 3.38
CA LEU A 19 3.07 -5.99 3.39
C LEU A 19 4.20 -6.92 3.81
N LEU A 20 5.17 -7.13 2.93
CA LEU A 20 6.40 -7.84 3.30
C LEU A 20 7.47 -6.86 3.75
N GLY A 21 7.52 -5.70 3.10
CA GLY A 21 8.52 -4.68 3.36
C GLY A 21 8.13 -3.34 2.78
N LEU A 22 8.73 -2.28 3.34
CA LEU A 22 8.64 -0.94 2.79
C LEU A 22 10.01 -0.27 2.83
N ASN A 23 10.35 0.47 1.79
CA ASN A 23 11.56 1.27 1.74
C ASN A 23 11.24 2.66 1.20
N VAL A 24 11.78 3.69 1.86
CA VAL A 24 11.58 5.09 1.47
C VAL A 24 12.91 5.72 1.15
N ASP A 25 13.06 6.24 -0.06
CA ASP A 25 14.20 7.02 -0.50
C ASP A 25 13.76 8.48 -0.71
N TYR A 26 13.90 9.31 0.32
CA TYR A 26 13.56 10.73 0.25
C TYR A 26 14.49 11.54 -0.66
N THR A 27 15.67 11.01 -1.01
CA THR A 27 16.57 11.70 -1.96
C THR A 27 16.06 11.58 -3.40
N LYS A 28 15.37 10.48 -3.70
CA LYS A 28 14.72 10.22 -5.00
C LYS A 28 13.21 10.51 -4.99
N CYS A 29 12.65 10.80 -3.82
CA CYS A 29 11.21 10.87 -3.61
C CYS A 29 10.51 9.58 -4.06
N GLU A 30 11.00 8.43 -3.59
CA GLU A 30 10.47 7.11 -3.92
C GLU A 30 9.98 6.37 -2.67
N LEU A 31 8.86 5.65 -2.81
CA LEU A 31 8.38 4.66 -1.86
C LEU A 31 8.27 3.32 -2.59
N ARG A 32 8.91 2.30 -2.03
CA ARG A 32 8.83 0.90 -2.50
C ARG A 32 8.04 0.10 -1.49
N LEU A 33 7.01 -0.59 -1.97
CA LEU A 33 6.19 -1.51 -1.20
C LEU A 33 6.42 -2.91 -1.75
N GLU A 34 7.01 -3.79 -0.94
CA GLU A 34 7.11 -5.21 -1.27
C GLU A 34 5.84 -5.88 -0.77
N LEU A 35 5.05 -6.42 -1.71
CA LEU A 35 3.71 -6.94 -1.45
C LEU A 35 3.62 -8.41 -1.83
N LYS A 36 2.87 -9.17 -1.03
CA LYS A 36 2.36 -10.48 -1.44
C LYS A 36 0.93 -10.30 -1.93
N LEU A 37 0.71 -10.46 -3.23
CA LEU A 37 -0.53 -10.17 -3.93
C LEU A 37 -1.26 -11.45 -4.30
N ASP A 38 -2.59 -11.49 -4.11
CA ASP A 38 -3.43 -12.56 -4.64
C ASP A 38 -3.65 -12.36 -6.14
N VAL A 39 -3.06 -13.24 -6.94
CA VAL A 39 -3.14 -13.25 -8.41
C VAL A 39 -4.18 -14.24 -8.92
N SER A 40 -4.96 -14.86 -8.04
CA SER A 40 -6.05 -15.76 -8.44
C SER A 40 -7.20 -15.01 -9.11
N ALA A 41 -7.99 -15.73 -9.89
CA ALA A 41 -9.20 -15.19 -10.50
C ALA A 41 -10.31 -15.02 -9.43
N TYR A 42 -10.46 -13.82 -8.89
CA TYR A 42 -11.55 -13.49 -7.98
C TYR A 42 -12.92 -13.59 -8.69
N PRO A 43 -14.01 -14.07 -8.03
CA PRO A 43 -14.10 -14.61 -6.66
C PRO A 43 -13.96 -16.13 -6.57
N GLN A 44 -13.46 -16.81 -7.61
CA GLN A 44 -13.55 -18.27 -7.77
C GLN A 44 -12.16 -18.90 -7.86
N GLY A 45 -11.56 -19.19 -6.70
CA GLY A 45 -10.28 -19.90 -6.65
C GLY A 45 -9.79 -20.11 -5.22
N ASN A 46 -8.83 -21.01 -5.05
CA ASN A 46 -7.95 -20.95 -3.90
C ASN A 46 -7.02 -19.74 -4.10
N PRO A 47 -6.76 -18.92 -3.06
CA PRO A 47 -5.84 -17.80 -3.17
C PRO A 47 -4.48 -18.27 -3.72
N ASP A 48 -3.98 -17.58 -4.73
CA ASP A 48 -2.67 -17.85 -5.32
C ASP A 48 -1.83 -16.59 -5.17
N TYR A 49 -0.77 -16.68 -4.39
CA TYR A 49 -0.03 -15.50 -3.98
C TYR A 49 1.31 -15.40 -4.69
N SER A 50 1.54 -14.26 -5.34
CA SER A 50 2.85 -13.87 -5.87
C SER A 50 3.43 -12.70 -5.10
N VAL A 51 4.75 -12.64 -4.97
CA VAL A 51 5.43 -11.48 -4.39
C VAL A 51 5.76 -10.51 -5.51
N GLY A 52 5.50 -9.21 -5.31
CA GLY A 52 6.00 -8.19 -6.21
C GLY A 52 6.15 -6.80 -5.56
N THR A 53 6.94 -5.93 -6.19
CA THR A 53 7.21 -4.58 -5.69
C THR A 53 6.36 -3.55 -6.42
N VAL A 54 5.65 -2.73 -5.66
CA VAL A 54 5.04 -1.49 -6.14
C VAL A 54 5.97 -0.33 -5.83
N LEU A 55 6.35 0.40 -6.88
CA LEU A 55 7.17 1.61 -6.79
C LEU A 55 6.29 2.85 -6.99
N ILE A 56 6.29 3.73 -6.01
CA ILE A 56 5.68 5.06 -6.05
C ILE A 56 6.78 6.09 -6.28
N ARG A 57 6.62 6.92 -7.30
CA ARG A 57 7.54 8.01 -7.66
C ARG A 57 6.93 9.37 -7.33
N GLY A 58 7.79 10.36 -7.12
CA GLY A 58 7.35 11.72 -6.78
C GLY A 58 6.67 11.78 -5.41
N LEU A 59 7.12 10.94 -4.47
CA LEU A 59 6.60 10.84 -3.11
C LEU A 59 6.62 12.23 -2.43
N ARG A 60 5.45 12.66 -1.95
CA ARG A 60 5.27 13.93 -1.22
C ARG A 60 5.19 13.74 0.28
N TYR A 61 4.52 12.69 0.72
CA TYR A 61 4.51 12.28 2.10
C TYR A 61 4.26 10.78 2.23
N LEU A 62 4.70 10.24 3.35
CA LEU A 62 4.30 8.95 3.89
C LEU A 62 3.99 9.18 5.38
N VAL A 63 2.79 8.79 5.80
CA VAL A 63 2.36 8.78 7.19
C VAL A 63 1.94 7.36 7.51
N ILE A 64 2.47 6.80 8.59
CA ILE A 64 2.13 5.46 9.05
C ILE A 64 1.58 5.61 10.46
N ASP A 65 0.30 5.27 10.64
CA ASP A 65 -0.28 5.15 11.96
C ASP A 65 0.40 3.98 12.68
N GLY A 66 1.09 4.28 13.78
CA GLY A 66 1.85 3.28 14.51
C GLY A 66 0.99 2.10 14.97
N PRO A 67 1.58 0.92 15.17
CA PRO A 67 0.85 -0.22 15.71
C PRO A 67 0.28 0.13 17.09
N PRO A 68 -0.80 -0.55 17.52
CA PRO A 68 -1.28 -0.44 18.88
C PRO A 68 -0.16 -0.84 19.85
N PRO A 69 -0.19 -0.36 21.10
CA PRO A 69 0.81 -0.72 22.09
C PRO A 69 0.99 -2.24 22.16
N ILE A 70 2.17 -2.72 21.81
CA ILE A 70 2.49 -4.15 21.87
C ILE A 70 2.78 -4.50 23.33
N ALA A 71 2.15 -5.56 23.84
CA ALA A 71 2.45 -6.04 25.18
C ALA A 71 3.93 -6.48 25.26
N PRO A 72 4.64 -6.23 26.37
CA PRO A 72 6.04 -6.65 26.49
C PRO A 72 6.20 -8.16 26.22
N GLY A 73 7.00 -8.50 25.20
CA GLY A 73 7.30 -9.90 24.83
C GLY A 73 6.48 -10.49 23.69
N ASP A 74 5.55 -9.76 23.09
CA ASP A 74 4.82 -10.22 21.90
C ASP A 74 5.59 -9.87 20.62
N THR A 75 6.13 -10.89 19.94
CA THR A 75 6.85 -10.78 18.66
C THR A 75 6.05 -11.34 17.48
N SER A 76 4.75 -11.61 17.65
CA SER A 76 4.04 -12.61 16.84
C SER A 76 3.32 -12.12 15.58
N LYS A 77 3.38 -10.84 15.20
CA LYS A 77 2.53 -10.33 14.11
C LYS A 77 3.30 -9.69 12.96
N LEU A 78 3.34 -10.40 11.83
CA LEU A 78 3.56 -9.82 10.50
C LEU A 78 2.28 -9.10 10.07
N SER A 79 2.38 -7.97 9.36
CA SER A 79 1.24 -7.08 9.08
C SER A 79 0.44 -7.50 7.84
N TYR A 80 -0.77 -8.02 8.04
CA TYR A 80 -1.85 -8.14 7.06
C TYR A 80 -2.28 -6.75 6.58
N ILE A 81 -2.41 -6.58 5.27
CA ILE A 81 -2.89 -5.36 4.63
C ILE A 81 -4.28 -5.64 4.02
N ASP A 82 -5.19 -4.69 4.14
CA ASP A 82 -6.34 -4.58 3.24
C ASP A 82 -6.23 -3.23 2.51
N GLY A 83 -6.09 -3.25 1.19
CA GLY A 83 -6.09 -2.03 0.39
C GLY A 83 -7.51 -1.44 0.36
N ILE A 84 -7.77 -0.38 1.13
CA ILE A 84 -9.03 0.37 1.03
C ILE A 84 -8.79 1.72 0.35
N GLU A 85 -9.55 1.99 -0.71
CA GLU A 85 -9.63 3.33 -1.27
C GLU A 85 -10.04 4.29 -0.15
N THR A 86 -9.21 5.28 0.12
CA THR A 86 -9.51 6.34 1.08
C THR A 86 -9.94 7.55 0.29
N ARG A 87 -11.24 7.79 0.32
CA ARG A 87 -11.82 8.98 -0.26
C ARG A 87 -11.39 10.20 0.59
N PRO A 88 -11.33 11.41 0.02
CA PRO A 88 -10.85 12.60 0.71
C PRO A 88 -11.52 12.92 2.05
N TRP A 89 -12.72 12.39 2.30
CA TRP A 89 -13.48 12.53 3.54
C TRP A 89 -13.25 11.42 4.58
N GLN A 90 -12.59 10.32 4.21
CA GLN A 90 -12.26 9.20 5.10
C GLN A 90 -10.92 9.40 5.82
N ILE A 91 -10.09 10.31 5.32
CA ILE A 91 -8.91 10.79 6.03
C ILE A 91 -9.23 12.22 6.47
N ASP A 92 -8.99 12.53 7.73
CA ASP A 92 -8.94 13.93 8.13
C ASP A 92 -7.72 14.59 7.48
N SER A 93 -7.94 15.07 6.25
CA SER A 93 -6.90 15.71 5.45
C SER A 93 -6.38 17.02 6.05
N SER A 94 -7.01 17.54 7.11
CA SER A 94 -6.49 18.69 7.85
C SER A 94 -5.16 18.40 8.53
N HIS A 95 -4.87 17.12 8.80
CA HIS A 95 -3.63 16.66 9.39
C HIS A 95 -2.61 16.15 8.35
N LEU A 96 -3.00 16.03 7.08
CA LEU A 96 -2.11 15.61 6.02
C LEU A 96 -1.38 16.81 5.39
N PRO A 97 -0.12 16.64 4.95
CA PRO A 97 0.57 17.67 4.21
C PRO A 97 -0.21 18.11 2.95
N PRO A 98 -0.26 19.41 2.64
CA PRO A 98 -0.83 19.89 1.38
C PRO A 98 -0.02 19.35 0.20
N VAL A 99 -0.70 18.95 -0.87
CA VAL A 99 -0.09 18.50 -2.13
C VAL A 99 -0.76 19.22 -3.30
N GLY A 100 -0.05 19.40 -4.41
CA GLY A 100 -0.62 20.00 -5.62
C GLY A 100 -1.53 19.03 -6.39
N ASP A 101 -2.31 19.55 -7.34
CA ASP A 101 -3.33 18.80 -8.09
C ASP A 101 -2.79 17.64 -8.94
N ALA A 102 -1.49 17.61 -9.22
CA ALA A 102 -0.83 16.58 -10.03
C ALA A 102 -0.41 15.33 -9.23
N VAL A 103 -0.79 15.22 -7.96
CA VAL A 103 -0.35 14.15 -7.04
C VAL A 103 -1.58 13.36 -6.59
N PHE A 104 -1.54 12.03 -6.67
CA PHE A 104 -2.60 11.20 -6.10
C PHE A 104 -2.37 11.00 -4.60
N ARG A 105 -3.45 10.79 -3.85
CA ARG A 105 -3.41 10.35 -2.45
C ARG A 105 -3.97 8.93 -2.38
N TYR A 106 -3.35 8.09 -1.55
CA TYR A 106 -3.82 6.73 -1.33
C TYR A 106 -3.55 6.33 0.11
N SER A 107 -4.40 5.45 0.64
CA SER A 107 -4.13 4.81 1.93
C SER A 107 -4.36 3.33 1.85
N ILE A 108 -3.68 2.63 2.74
CA ILE A 108 -3.73 1.20 2.87
C ILE A 108 -4.10 0.91 4.32
N PHE A 109 -5.13 0.10 4.56
CA PHE A 109 -5.45 -0.37 5.89
C PHE A 109 -4.49 -1.50 6.26
N MET A 110 -3.90 -1.44 7.44
CA MET A 110 -3.06 -2.51 7.98
C MET A 110 -3.86 -3.22 9.06
N GLY A 111 -4.47 -4.35 8.71
CA GLY A 111 -5.43 -5.04 9.57
C GLY A 111 -4.84 -5.51 10.90
N ASP A 112 -3.57 -5.95 10.92
CA ASP A 112 -2.91 -6.34 12.18
C ASP A 112 -2.64 -5.17 13.12
N TRP A 113 -2.46 -3.97 12.57
CA TRP A 113 -2.26 -2.76 13.36
C TRP A 113 -3.60 -2.05 13.62
N ASN A 114 -4.68 -2.45 12.94
CA ASN A 114 -5.93 -1.73 12.92
C ASN A 114 -5.70 -0.23 12.68
N SER A 115 -4.83 0.08 11.72
CA SER A 115 -4.31 1.42 11.46
C SER A 115 -4.12 1.65 9.96
N TYR A 116 -3.81 2.89 9.56
CA TYR A 116 -3.63 3.22 8.16
C TYR A 116 -2.21 3.65 7.82
N MET A 117 -1.79 3.33 6.60
CA MET A 117 -0.65 3.95 5.94
C MET A 117 -1.16 4.89 4.87
N HIS A 118 -0.82 6.17 4.95
CA HIS A 118 -1.21 7.20 4.00
C HIS A 118 0.01 7.68 3.21
N PHE A 119 -0.12 7.81 1.90
CA PHE A 119 0.93 8.41 1.08
C PHE A 119 0.36 9.21 -0.08
N ALA A 120 1.20 10.08 -0.63
CA ALA A 120 0.91 10.78 -1.86
C ALA A 120 2.11 10.73 -2.81
N GLY A 121 1.85 10.46 -4.09
CA GLY A 121 2.86 10.34 -5.13
C GLY A 121 2.34 10.80 -6.49
N GLU A 122 3.24 10.93 -7.45
CA GLU A 122 2.90 11.35 -8.82
C GLU A 122 2.53 10.16 -9.69
N SER A 123 3.18 9.02 -9.48
CA SER A 123 2.91 7.78 -10.20
C SER A 123 3.20 6.54 -9.36
N ALA A 124 2.52 5.45 -9.69
CA ALA A 124 2.76 4.11 -9.19
C ALA A 124 3.02 3.16 -10.37
N GLU A 125 3.88 2.16 -10.18
CA GLU A 125 4.15 1.09 -11.13
C GLU A 125 4.55 -0.19 -10.41
N ILE A 126 4.36 -1.35 -11.05
CA ILE A 126 4.93 -2.62 -10.58
C ILE A 126 6.30 -2.75 -11.21
N GLU A 127 7.32 -3.10 -10.41
CA GLU A 127 8.67 -3.25 -10.95
C GLU A 127 8.75 -4.41 -11.96
N PRO A 128 9.53 -4.27 -13.05
CA PRO A 128 9.68 -5.33 -14.03
C PRO A 128 10.31 -6.59 -13.42
N GLY A 129 9.69 -7.75 -13.67
CA GLY A 129 10.19 -9.06 -13.20
C GLY A 129 9.55 -9.56 -11.90
N ASP A 130 8.76 -8.72 -11.24
CA ASP A 130 8.17 -8.99 -9.93
C ASP A 130 6.77 -9.62 -9.98
N LEU A 131 6.20 -9.86 -11.17
CA LEU A 131 4.97 -10.63 -11.31
C LEU A 131 5.05 -11.48 -12.58
N LEU A 132 5.03 -12.79 -12.41
CA LEU A 132 4.77 -13.74 -13.50
C LEU A 132 3.25 -13.81 -13.72
N LEU A 133 2.69 -12.77 -14.34
CA LEU A 133 1.31 -12.81 -14.87
C LEU A 133 1.28 -13.55 -16.21
#